data_AF-A0A522QRF6-F1
#
_entry.id   AF-A0A522QRF6-F1
#
_cell.length_a   1.000
_cell.length_b   1.000
_cell.length_c   1.000
_cell.angle_alpha   90.00
_cell.angle_beta   90.00
_cell.angle_gamma   90.00
#
_symmetry.space_group_name_H-M   'P 1'
#
loop_
_entity.id
_entity.type
_entity.pdbx_description
1 polymer ?
#
loop_
_entity_poly.entity_id
_entity_poly.type
_entity_poly.pdbx_seq_one_letter_code
_entity_poly.pdbx_strand_id
1 'polypeptide(L)'
;MIAAVLLTIVLAPGIALADADEMGTRGLPPTAVGMQPVQGAIPVATHAPGESRLFRRADGAYQAVPEVHGHTKTYTLVERRAPWTISKGLTVLANTYNGVVPGPTIVVRQGDHVVIHLINDLPVADTLHLHGMTAIPVSMDGVAGSSQAMIPPNGGRFTYAFDAQRPGTYIYHTHGPEPMLDSGLYGAIIVDPTRPLPAERNVAHDYLEVISSWHVQSLAPNVFTLNGKQYPDTAPLEVIRGQRIRIRWINISAEDWHTMHTHGHGQLIVARDAYPLSYRDEEDTVALGPGQRADVIVTANAMPGTWLVHCHVVDHSEDDQGHPDGLITTIHYAGTPNLHGAMAAAMGPKTPMDAMGHAARAKLSFLNVLLLGGVAGFTIILGLPIARARRLSMHTIGSLNAVAIGILAYLAVEIAGSAAGPVRQGLTLWHAGAPFPWALVSVFGGGLLAGLAGLGAFAAQVSKRGAQVAENPWMLTLMIAVGIGAHNFAEGLAIGASAASGATALAVGLIVGFALHNATEGFGIVAPMAGRMMPSWRQLALAAVIGGGPTLMGTMVGYAFSSPILSVLFLATAVGALIFVIGELWSVLKRTGVTVLSTGMVTLGFAVAMATELFLDLSGG
;
A
#
# COMPACT_ATOMS: atom_id res chain seq x y z
N MET A 1 -31.28 -25.08 -14.36
CA MET A 1 -30.23 -24.45 -15.19
C MET A 1 -29.14 -23.75 -14.37
N ILE A 2 -29.42 -23.06 -13.25
CA ILE A 2 -28.37 -22.39 -12.43
C ILE A 2 -27.56 -23.38 -11.57
N ALA A 3 -28.18 -24.45 -11.06
CA ALA A 3 -27.44 -25.54 -10.38
C ALA A 3 -26.52 -26.33 -11.34
N ALA A 4 -26.77 -26.28 -12.65
CA ALA A 4 -25.89 -26.90 -13.65
C ALA A 4 -24.66 -26.02 -13.92
N VAL A 5 -24.77 -24.69 -13.87
CA VAL A 5 -23.61 -23.80 -14.08
C VAL A 5 -22.62 -23.86 -12.91
N LEU A 6 -23.09 -24.01 -11.67
CA LEU A 6 -22.22 -24.19 -10.49
C LEU A 6 -21.60 -25.58 -10.39
N LEU A 7 -22.25 -26.63 -10.93
CA LEU A 7 -21.71 -28.00 -10.90
C LEU A 7 -20.77 -28.30 -12.09
N THR A 8 -20.89 -27.56 -13.21
CA THR A 8 -20.00 -27.74 -14.38
C THR A 8 -18.60 -27.17 -14.14
N ILE A 9 -18.43 -26.24 -13.20
CA ILE A 9 -17.12 -25.69 -12.82
C ILE A 9 -16.35 -26.65 -11.89
N VAL A 10 -17.03 -27.58 -11.21
CA VAL A 10 -16.42 -28.49 -10.22
C VAL A 10 -16.08 -29.88 -10.81
N LEU A 11 -16.54 -30.23 -12.02
CA LEU A 11 -16.42 -31.59 -12.57
C LEU A 11 -15.98 -31.70 -14.04
N ALA A 12 -15.33 -30.70 -14.62
CA ALA A 12 -14.70 -30.85 -15.94
C ALA A 12 -13.29 -31.49 -15.80
N PRO A 13 -13.03 -32.69 -16.38
CA PRO A 13 -11.70 -33.30 -16.32
C PRO A 13 -10.75 -32.62 -17.31
N GLY A 14 -9.72 -31.96 -16.77
CA GLY A 14 -8.33 -32.08 -17.19
C GLY A 14 -7.84 -31.68 -18.60
N ILE A 15 -8.67 -31.15 -19.52
CA ILE A 15 -8.23 -31.03 -20.95
C ILE A 15 -8.36 -29.61 -21.55
N ALA A 16 -8.62 -28.56 -20.76
CA ALA A 16 -8.64 -27.18 -21.29
C ALA A 16 -7.72 -26.19 -20.55
N LEU A 17 -6.85 -26.70 -19.67
CA LEU A 17 -5.80 -25.92 -18.98
C LEU A 17 -4.37 -26.37 -19.39
N ALA A 18 -4.24 -27.41 -20.22
CA ALA A 18 -2.94 -27.97 -20.60
C ALA A 18 -2.30 -27.31 -21.84
N ASP A 19 -3.08 -26.63 -22.69
CA ASP A 19 -2.56 -26.12 -23.97
C ASP A 19 -2.16 -24.63 -23.95
N ALA A 20 -2.30 -23.95 -22.80
CA ALA A 20 -1.79 -22.58 -22.63
C ALA A 20 -0.33 -22.53 -22.17
N ASP A 21 0.22 -23.65 -21.67
CA ASP A 21 1.61 -23.73 -21.18
C ASP A 21 2.63 -24.14 -22.26
N GLU A 22 2.22 -24.73 -23.39
CA GLU A 22 3.17 -25.31 -24.35
C GLU A 22 3.39 -24.57 -25.69
N MET A 23 2.78 -23.40 -25.92
CA MET A 23 3.10 -22.63 -27.13
C MET A 23 3.64 -21.23 -26.83
N GLY A 24 4.92 -21.23 -26.42
CA GLY A 24 5.88 -20.28 -26.97
C GLY A 24 6.06 -18.96 -26.24
N THR A 25 6.47 -18.98 -24.96
CA THR A 25 7.37 -17.93 -24.43
C THR A 25 8.33 -18.52 -23.39
N ARG A 26 9.62 -18.60 -23.75
CA ARG A 26 10.68 -18.72 -22.75
C ARG A 26 10.69 -17.46 -21.90
N GLY A 27 10.46 -17.63 -20.60
CA GLY A 27 10.87 -16.68 -19.56
C GLY A 27 9.87 -15.58 -19.24
N LEU A 28 8.90 -15.87 -18.37
CA LEU A 28 8.45 -15.07 -17.23
C LEU A 28 7.33 -15.86 -16.52
N PRO A 29 7.38 -16.10 -15.19
CA PRO A 29 6.30 -16.80 -14.50
C PRO A 29 5.04 -15.90 -14.44
N PRO A 30 3.84 -16.45 -14.69
CA PRO A 30 2.58 -15.72 -14.55
C PRO A 30 2.33 -15.46 -13.06
N THR A 31 1.75 -14.29 -12.71
CA THR A 31 1.32 -13.88 -11.34
C THR A 31 2.34 -13.28 -10.37
N ALA A 32 3.48 -12.76 -10.83
CA ALA A 32 4.43 -12.06 -9.95
C ALA A 32 3.88 -10.69 -9.47
N VAL A 33 3.41 -10.64 -8.22
CA VAL A 33 3.12 -9.40 -7.49
C VAL A 33 4.44 -8.82 -6.97
N GLY A 34 4.69 -7.52 -7.15
CA GLY A 34 5.93 -6.88 -6.69
C GLY A 34 7.22 -7.46 -7.30
N MET A 35 8.37 -7.05 -6.77
CA MET A 35 9.67 -7.57 -7.14
C MET A 35 9.84 -9.03 -6.72
N GLN A 36 10.49 -9.79 -7.60
CA GLN A 36 10.77 -11.20 -7.35
C GLN A 36 12.22 -11.38 -6.87
N PRO A 37 12.44 -12.19 -5.83
CA PRO A 37 13.77 -12.64 -5.46
C PRO A 37 14.43 -13.37 -6.63
N VAL A 38 15.72 -13.11 -6.83
CA VAL A 38 16.54 -13.80 -7.83
C VAL A 38 16.71 -15.24 -7.41
N GLN A 39 16.24 -16.16 -8.26
CA GLN A 39 16.44 -17.59 -8.09
C GLN A 39 17.66 -18.04 -8.91
N GLY A 40 18.60 -18.77 -8.27
CA GLY A 40 19.77 -19.33 -8.95
C GLY A 40 20.97 -18.38 -8.98
N ALA A 41 21.73 -18.40 -10.09
CA ALA A 41 22.94 -17.60 -10.21
C ALA A 41 22.61 -16.09 -10.22
N ILE A 42 23.18 -15.36 -9.26
CA ILE A 42 23.05 -13.91 -9.20
C ILE A 42 23.76 -13.32 -10.43
N PRO A 43 23.07 -12.56 -11.30
CA PRO A 43 23.72 -11.90 -12.42
C PRO A 43 24.85 -10.99 -11.95
N VAL A 44 25.81 -10.68 -12.82
CA VAL A 44 26.82 -9.67 -12.51
C VAL A 44 26.31 -8.33 -13.02
N ALA A 45 26.36 -7.29 -12.19
CA ALA A 45 26.10 -5.94 -12.65
C ALA A 45 27.16 -5.55 -13.69
N THR A 46 26.75 -5.33 -14.93
CA THR A 46 27.66 -4.90 -16.00
C THR A 46 27.87 -3.39 -15.93
N HIS A 47 29.12 -2.95 -15.90
CA HIS A 47 29.46 -1.54 -16.04
C HIS A 47 29.04 -1.02 -17.41
N ALA A 48 28.42 0.16 -17.44
CA ALA A 48 28.12 0.85 -18.70
C ALA A 48 29.29 1.76 -19.09
N PRO A 49 29.69 1.80 -20.38
CA PRO A 49 30.73 2.70 -20.84
C PRO A 49 30.41 4.17 -20.52
N GLY A 50 31.35 4.87 -19.90
CA GLY A 50 31.25 6.31 -19.62
C GLY A 50 30.42 6.69 -18.39
N GLU A 51 29.89 5.72 -17.64
CA GLU A 51 29.22 6.02 -16.36
C GLU A 51 30.22 6.59 -15.34
N SER A 52 29.74 7.50 -14.49
CA SER A 52 30.57 8.07 -13.42
C SER A 52 31.10 6.98 -12.50
N ARG A 53 32.41 7.04 -12.23
CA ARG A 53 33.04 6.15 -11.24
C ARG A 53 32.43 6.39 -9.87
N LEU A 54 32.20 5.30 -9.14
CA LEU A 54 31.62 5.33 -7.81
C LEU A 54 32.67 5.06 -6.73
N PHE A 55 32.47 5.63 -5.55
CA PHE A 55 33.11 5.14 -4.33
C PHE A 55 32.06 4.92 -3.25
N ARG A 56 32.31 3.93 -2.39
CA ARG A 56 31.44 3.61 -1.27
C ARG A 56 31.81 4.49 -0.07
N ARG A 57 30.81 5.17 0.49
CA ARG A 57 30.90 6.04 1.66
C ARG A 57 30.92 5.20 2.96
N ALA A 58 31.21 5.85 4.08
CA ALA A 58 31.28 5.18 5.39
C ALA A 58 29.91 4.69 5.89
N ASP A 59 28.84 5.43 5.56
CA ASP A 59 27.42 5.06 5.78
C ASP A 59 26.94 3.92 4.85
N GLY A 60 27.82 3.40 3.98
CA GLY A 60 27.50 2.33 3.05
C GLY A 60 26.81 2.77 1.76
N ALA A 61 26.39 4.04 1.65
CA ALA A 61 25.87 4.62 0.41
C ALA A 61 27.00 4.80 -0.64
N TYR A 62 26.62 5.12 -1.88
CA TYR A 62 27.56 5.36 -2.98
C TYR A 62 27.58 6.82 -3.35
N GLN A 63 28.74 7.32 -3.79
CA GLN A 63 28.89 8.67 -4.30
C GLN A 63 29.51 8.65 -5.68
N ALA A 64 28.97 9.47 -6.59
CA ALA A 64 29.51 9.64 -7.93
C ALA A 64 30.73 10.58 -7.90
N VAL A 65 31.76 10.23 -8.66
CA VAL A 65 32.91 11.09 -8.91
C VAL A 65 32.66 11.90 -10.19
N PRO A 66 32.61 13.24 -10.11
CA PRO A 66 32.42 14.06 -11.30
C PRO A 66 33.69 14.19 -12.13
N GLU A 67 33.50 14.42 -13.42
CA GLU A 67 34.49 15.13 -14.24
C GLU A 67 34.40 16.62 -13.92
N VAL A 68 35.55 17.27 -13.70
CA VAL A 68 35.59 18.66 -13.20
C VAL A 68 36.28 19.57 -14.20
N HIS A 69 35.56 20.59 -14.66
CA HIS A 69 36.03 21.60 -15.60
C HIS A 69 35.69 23.00 -15.06
N GLY A 70 36.64 23.65 -14.39
CA GLY A 70 36.37 24.91 -13.68
C GLY A 70 35.38 24.71 -12.54
N HIS A 71 34.25 25.42 -12.57
CA HIS A 71 33.14 25.24 -11.63
C HIS A 71 32.06 24.26 -12.14
N THR A 72 32.27 23.67 -13.31
CA THR A 72 31.37 22.66 -13.87
C THR A 72 31.71 21.27 -13.34
N LYS A 73 30.71 20.57 -12.82
CA LYS A 73 30.78 19.17 -12.38
C LYS A 73 29.85 18.33 -13.25
N THR A 74 30.44 17.44 -14.02
CA THR A 74 29.71 16.56 -14.94
C THR A 74 29.64 15.14 -14.38
N TYR A 75 28.43 14.59 -14.41
CA TYR A 75 28.11 13.23 -13.98
C TYR A 75 27.44 12.48 -15.13
N THR A 76 27.72 11.17 -15.23
CA THR A 76 26.99 10.28 -16.13
C THR A 76 26.28 9.23 -15.31
N LEU A 77 24.95 9.28 -15.35
CA LEU A 77 24.07 8.31 -14.71
C LEU A 77 23.45 7.39 -15.77
N VAL A 78 23.45 6.10 -15.50
CA VAL A 78 22.89 5.07 -16.39
C VAL A 78 21.82 4.30 -15.63
N GLU A 79 20.58 4.43 -16.08
CA GLU A 79 19.47 3.63 -15.58
C GLU A 79 19.57 2.23 -16.15
N ARG A 80 19.65 1.22 -15.29
CA ARG A 80 19.67 -0.18 -15.71
C ARG A 80 19.13 -1.09 -14.63
N ARG A 81 18.70 -2.29 -15.04
CA ARG A 81 18.45 -3.37 -14.10
C ARG A 81 19.75 -3.93 -13.58
N ALA A 82 19.89 -4.03 -12.27
CA ALA A 82 21.04 -4.64 -11.64
C ALA A 82 20.61 -5.51 -10.44
N PRO A 83 21.30 -6.63 -10.20
CA PRO A 83 21.04 -7.42 -9.03
C PRO A 83 21.46 -6.64 -7.79
N TRP A 84 20.53 -6.51 -6.84
CA TRP A 84 20.73 -5.81 -5.60
C TRP A 84 20.41 -6.73 -4.42
N THR A 85 21.42 -7.05 -3.62
CA THR A 85 21.26 -7.83 -2.40
C THR A 85 20.80 -6.89 -1.28
N ILE A 86 19.55 -6.99 -0.87
CA ILE A 86 18.98 -6.17 0.23
C ILE A 86 19.54 -6.65 1.56
N SER A 87 19.51 -7.96 1.77
CA SER A 87 20.09 -8.67 2.90
C SER A 87 20.65 -10.02 2.46
N LYS A 88 21.50 -10.65 3.25
CA LYS A 88 22.03 -12.00 2.98
C LYS A 88 20.88 -12.97 2.79
N GLY A 89 20.79 -13.52 1.58
CA GLY A 89 19.74 -14.45 1.17
C GLY A 89 18.58 -13.81 0.40
N LEU A 90 18.47 -12.47 0.38
CA LEU A 90 17.48 -11.73 -0.39
C LEU A 90 18.16 -10.82 -1.42
N THR A 91 18.15 -11.25 -2.68
CA THR A 91 18.59 -10.45 -3.82
C THR A 91 17.43 -10.26 -4.78
N VAL A 92 17.26 -9.05 -5.30
CA VAL A 92 16.23 -8.70 -6.30
C VAL A 92 16.90 -8.11 -7.55
N LEU A 93 16.19 -8.10 -8.70
CA LEU A 93 16.60 -7.26 -9.84
C LEU A 93 16.00 -5.86 -9.65
N ALA A 94 16.80 -4.95 -9.08
CA ALA A 94 16.44 -3.56 -8.87
C ALA A 94 16.58 -2.76 -10.18
N ASN A 95 15.80 -1.69 -10.33
CA ASN A 95 16.10 -0.63 -11.29
C ASN A 95 17.04 0.36 -10.60
N THR A 96 18.16 0.66 -11.22
CA THR A 96 19.28 1.35 -10.53
C THR A 96 19.87 2.44 -11.38
N TYR A 97 20.44 3.46 -10.73
CA TYR A 97 21.40 4.35 -11.36
C TYR A 97 22.82 3.80 -11.12
N ASN A 98 23.57 3.55 -12.19
CA ASN A 98 24.94 3.01 -12.16
C ASN A 98 25.09 1.67 -11.44
N GLY A 99 24.03 0.85 -11.37
CA GLY A 99 24.09 -0.49 -10.79
C GLY A 99 24.05 -0.55 -9.26
N VAL A 100 23.74 0.56 -8.58
CA VAL A 100 23.71 0.64 -7.12
C VAL A 100 22.39 1.20 -6.61
N VAL A 101 22.05 0.86 -5.37
CA VAL A 101 20.90 1.39 -4.63
C VAL A 101 21.37 1.89 -3.25
N PRO A 102 21.01 3.11 -2.83
CA PRO A 102 20.45 4.17 -3.67
C PRO A 102 21.39 4.47 -4.84
N GLY A 103 20.86 5.11 -5.86
CA GLY A 103 21.67 5.75 -6.89
C GLY A 103 22.77 6.63 -6.26
N PRO A 104 23.90 6.78 -6.96
CA PRO A 104 25.08 7.40 -6.39
C PRO A 104 24.84 8.88 -6.04
N THR A 105 25.10 9.25 -4.80
CA THR A 105 25.00 10.63 -4.33
C THR A 105 25.82 11.57 -5.19
N ILE A 106 25.20 12.66 -5.61
CA ILE A 106 25.85 13.79 -6.29
C ILE A 106 26.23 14.81 -5.22
N VAL A 107 27.51 15.16 -5.10
CA VAL A 107 27.99 16.15 -4.12
C VAL A 107 28.65 17.30 -4.84
N VAL A 108 28.07 18.49 -4.70
CA VAL A 108 28.50 19.72 -5.35
C VAL A 108 28.59 20.85 -4.33
N ARG A 109 29.29 21.92 -4.65
CA ARG A 109 29.30 23.13 -3.82
C ARG A 109 28.29 24.13 -4.33
N GLN A 110 27.77 24.95 -3.43
CA GLN A 110 26.92 26.06 -3.79
C GLN A 110 27.61 26.97 -4.83
N GLY A 111 26.94 27.19 -5.95
CA GLY A 111 27.44 27.95 -7.10
C GLY A 111 28.11 27.13 -8.20
N ASP A 112 28.32 25.82 -8.00
CA ASP A 112 28.79 24.94 -9.08
C ASP A 112 27.73 24.82 -10.18
N HIS A 113 28.19 24.70 -11.43
CA HIS A 113 27.34 24.32 -12.56
C HIS A 113 27.31 22.79 -12.66
N VAL A 114 26.14 22.20 -12.54
CA VAL A 114 25.95 20.75 -12.52
C VAL A 114 25.44 20.28 -13.86
N VAL A 115 26.11 19.27 -14.42
CA VAL A 115 25.68 18.59 -15.65
C VAL A 115 25.48 17.11 -15.35
N ILE A 116 24.31 16.57 -15.63
CA ILE A 116 23.99 15.15 -15.49
C ILE A 116 23.60 14.61 -16.86
N HIS A 117 24.47 13.79 -17.44
CA HIS A 117 24.14 12.98 -18.61
C HIS A 117 23.41 11.73 -18.15
N LEU A 118 22.10 11.69 -18.37
CA LEU A 118 21.29 10.51 -18.08
C LEU A 118 21.17 9.63 -19.33
N ILE A 119 21.44 8.34 -19.16
CA ILE A 119 21.26 7.31 -20.18
C ILE A 119 20.23 6.30 -19.66
N ASN A 120 19.09 6.19 -20.33
CA ASN A 120 18.06 5.23 -20.00
C ASN A 120 18.33 3.91 -20.74
N ASP A 121 18.97 2.94 -20.09
CA ASP A 121 19.19 1.58 -20.60
C ASP A 121 18.12 0.58 -20.10
N LEU A 122 17.02 1.08 -19.55
CA LEU A 122 15.85 0.27 -19.20
C LEU A 122 14.98 0.00 -20.43
N PRO A 123 14.16 -1.06 -20.39
CA PRO A 123 13.22 -1.36 -21.47
C PRO A 123 11.99 -0.43 -21.49
N VAL A 124 11.89 0.50 -20.54
CA VAL A 124 10.77 1.43 -20.36
C VAL A 124 11.29 2.86 -20.40
N ALA A 125 10.49 3.78 -20.93
CA ALA A 125 10.85 5.19 -20.95
C ALA A 125 10.82 5.76 -19.51
N ASP A 126 11.68 6.74 -19.22
CA ASP A 126 11.78 7.35 -17.88
C ASP A 126 12.24 8.82 -17.93
N THR A 127 12.27 9.49 -16.78
CA THR A 127 12.84 10.82 -16.55
C THR A 127 13.39 10.91 -15.14
N LEU A 128 14.39 11.76 -14.93
CA LEU A 128 14.99 12.05 -13.62
C LEU A 128 14.46 13.38 -13.06
N HIS A 129 13.62 13.36 -12.03
CA HIS A 129 13.15 14.55 -11.34
C HIS A 129 14.13 15.02 -10.26
N LEU A 130 14.39 16.33 -10.22
CA LEU A 130 15.27 17.00 -9.26
C LEU A 130 14.49 17.55 -8.07
N HIS A 131 14.03 16.64 -7.20
CA HIS A 131 13.12 16.95 -6.10
C HIS A 131 13.69 18.00 -5.12
N GLY A 132 12.92 19.08 -4.95
CA GLY A 132 13.21 20.18 -4.03
C GLY A 132 14.13 21.27 -4.60
N MET A 133 14.73 21.06 -5.78
CA MET A 133 15.56 22.07 -6.44
C MET A 133 14.68 23.15 -7.09
N THR A 134 14.59 24.32 -6.45
CA THR A 134 13.71 25.41 -6.91
C THR A 134 14.39 26.45 -7.80
N ALA A 135 15.72 26.41 -7.89
CA ALA A 135 16.54 27.38 -8.62
C ALA A 135 17.09 26.78 -9.93
N ILE A 136 16.28 25.98 -10.62
CA ILE A 136 16.63 25.33 -11.89
C ILE A 136 15.64 25.77 -12.99
N PRO A 137 16.04 25.75 -14.27
CA PRO A 137 15.10 25.94 -15.37
C PRO A 137 14.02 24.85 -15.35
N VAL A 138 12.76 25.20 -15.63
CA VAL A 138 11.67 24.21 -15.68
C VAL A 138 11.96 23.06 -16.65
N SER A 139 12.67 23.31 -17.76
CA SER A 139 13.08 22.27 -18.71
C SER A 139 14.08 21.25 -18.16
N MET A 140 14.60 21.45 -16.94
CA MET A 140 15.50 20.56 -16.23
C MET A 140 14.83 19.93 -14.98
N ASP A 141 13.54 20.19 -14.76
CA ASP A 141 12.81 19.72 -13.59
C ASP A 141 12.58 18.20 -13.62
N GLY A 142 12.41 17.61 -14.80
CA GLY A 142 12.35 16.15 -14.95
C GLY A 142 10.99 15.50 -14.70
N VAL A 143 9.91 16.28 -14.71
CA VAL A 143 8.53 15.79 -14.69
C VAL A 143 8.08 15.41 -16.11
N ALA A 144 7.84 14.12 -16.32
CA ALA A 144 7.37 13.51 -17.56
C ALA A 144 6.10 14.16 -18.12
N GLY A 145 6.11 14.53 -19.41
CA GLY A 145 4.94 15.06 -20.11
C GLY A 145 4.54 16.50 -19.75
N SER A 146 5.19 17.09 -18.75
CA SER A 146 4.97 18.47 -18.31
C SER A 146 6.20 19.33 -18.60
N SER A 147 7.32 19.03 -17.94
CA SER A 147 8.56 19.79 -18.05
C SER A 147 9.45 19.36 -19.22
N GLN A 148 9.36 18.08 -19.58
CA GLN A 148 10.08 17.47 -20.70
C GLN A 148 9.36 16.22 -21.22
N ALA A 149 9.76 15.77 -22.41
CA ALA A 149 9.37 14.46 -22.91
C ALA A 149 10.09 13.33 -22.14
N MET A 150 9.46 12.16 -22.11
CA MET A 150 10.07 10.93 -21.58
C MET A 150 11.34 10.59 -22.37
N ILE A 151 12.36 10.15 -21.66
CA ILE A 151 13.63 9.70 -22.23
C ILE A 151 13.42 8.29 -22.79
N PRO A 152 13.62 8.06 -24.09
CA PRO A 152 13.33 6.77 -24.72
C PRO A 152 14.06 5.60 -24.05
N PRO A 153 13.46 4.39 -24.03
CA PRO A 153 14.11 3.20 -23.51
C PRO A 153 15.29 2.76 -24.39
N ASN A 154 16.08 1.80 -23.90
CA ASN A 154 17.13 1.10 -24.65
C ASN A 154 18.22 2.04 -25.21
N GLY A 155 18.73 2.92 -24.36
CA GLY A 155 19.86 3.82 -24.64
C GLY A 155 19.48 5.27 -24.93
N GLY A 156 18.24 5.68 -24.70
CA GLY A 156 17.84 7.08 -24.81
C GLY A 156 18.61 7.97 -23.85
N ARG A 157 18.76 9.26 -24.19
CA ARG A 157 19.62 10.18 -23.46
C ARG A 157 18.97 11.52 -23.22
N PHE A 158 19.29 12.11 -22.09
CA PHE A 158 18.99 13.52 -21.78
C PHE A 158 20.11 14.12 -20.95
N THR A 159 20.27 15.44 -21.03
CA THR A 159 21.27 16.16 -20.23
C THR A 159 20.57 17.19 -19.38
N TYR A 160 20.66 17.01 -18.06
CA TYR A 160 20.25 18.02 -17.08
C TYR A 160 21.42 18.96 -16.85
N ALA A 161 21.18 20.28 -16.94
CA ALA A 161 22.20 21.29 -16.70
C ALA A 161 21.63 22.46 -15.90
N PHE A 162 22.16 22.72 -14.72
CA PHE A 162 21.65 23.75 -13.81
C PHE A 162 22.72 24.24 -12.83
N ASP A 163 22.50 25.41 -12.24
CA ASP A 163 23.39 25.93 -11.19
C ASP A 163 22.90 25.53 -9.80
N ALA A 164 23.79 24.98 -8.97
CA ALA A 164 23.49 24.60 -7.60
C ALA A 164 23.46 25.82 -6.67
N GLN A 165 22.42 26.66 -6.77
CA GLN A 165 22.38 27.96 -6.10
C GLN A 165 22.06 27.90 -4.60
N ARG A 166 21.24 26.93 -4.18
CA ARG A 166 20.80 26.78 -2.79
C ARG A 166 21.48 25.57 -2.14
N PRO A 167 22.12 25.72 -0.97
CA PRO A 167 22.70 24.60 -0.26
C PRO A 167 21.64 23.76 0.43
N GLY A 168 21.94 22.48 0.65
CA GLY A 168 21.11 21.57 1.43
C GLY A 168 21.07 20.15 0.87
N THR A 169 20.11 19.38 1.36
CA THR A 169 19.89 17.97 1.00
C THR A 169 18.67 17.86 0.09
N TYR A 170 18.90 17.39 -1.14
CA TYR A 170 17.91 17.18 -2.18
C TYR A 170 17.90 15.72 -2.61
N ILE A 171 16.86 15.34 -3.36
CA ILE A 171 16.70 13.99 -3.91
C ILE A 171 16.69 14.13 -5.44
N TYR A 172 17.19 13.12 -6.13
CA TYR A 172 16.81 12.86 -7.51
C TYR A 172 16.12 11.51 -7.58
N HIS A 173 15.08 11.38 -8.40
CA HIS A 173 14.39 10.10 -8.55
C HIS A 173 13.67 10.00 -9.89
N THR A 174 13.29 8.78 -10.28
CA THR A 174 12.41 8.56 -11.43
C THR A 174 11.11 9.34 -11.28
N HIS A 175 10.65 9.99 -12.35
CA HIS A 175 9.29 10.51 -12.46
C HIS A 175 8.46 9.74 -13.51
N GLY A 176 8.88 8.50 -13.77
CA GLY A 176 8.10 7.48 -14.46
C GLY A 176 7.07 6.81 -13.54
N PRO A 177 6.57 5.62 -13.93
CA PRO A 177 5.64 4.84 -13.13
C PRO A 177 6.13 4.58 -11.69
N GLU A 178 5.23 4.70 -10.69
CA GLU A 178 5.53 4.48 -9.25
C GLU A 178 6.34 3.21 -8.94
N PRO A 179 6.07 2.02 -9.54
CA PRO A 179 6.87 0.82 -9.26
C PRO A 179 8.38 0.96 -9.60
N MET A 180 8.76 1.97 -10.39
CA MET A 180 10.16 2.27 -10.69
C MET A 180 10.87 2.93 -9.50
N LEU A 181 10.17 3.77 -8.74
CA LEU A 181 10.69 4.37 -7.51
C LEU A 181 10.96 3.28 -6.47
N ASP A 182 9.95 2.45 -6.21
CA ASP A 182 9.98 1.37 -5.21
C ASP A 182 10.97 0.25 -5.55
N SER A 183 11.58 0.29 -6.73
CA SER A 183 12.57 -0.69 -7.20
C SER A 183 14.01 -0.16 -7.26
N GLY A 184 14.27 1.05 -6.74
CA GLY A 184 15.63 1.56 -6.51
C GLY A 184 16.05 2.79 -7.31
N LEU A 185 15.18 3.37 -8.15
CA LEU A 185 15.49 4.56 -8.97
C LEU A 185 15.34 5.87 -8.18
N TYR A 186 16.20 6.03 -7.19
CA TYR A 186 16.34 7.26 -6.42
C TYR A 186 17.78 7.44 -5.93
N GLY A 187 18.17 8.67 -5.63
CA GLY A 187 19.44 9.02 -5.01
C GLY A 187 19.42 10.44 -4.44
N ALA A 188 20.54 10.87 -3.90
CA ALA A 188 20.63 12.17 -3.23
C ALA A 188 21.48 13.18 -4.01
N ILE A 189 21.11 14.46 -3.95
CA ILE A 189 21.97 15.58 -4.34
C ILE A 189 22.27 16.40 -3.09
N ILE A 190 23.55 16.53 -2.77
CA ILE A 190 24.04 17.35 -1.67
C ILE A 190 24.69 18.58 -2.25
N VAL A 191 24.17 19.75 -1.89
CA VAL A 191 24.77 21.05 -2.23
C VAL A 191 25.42 21.62 -0.97
N ASP A 192 26.75 21.56 -0.90
CA ASP A 192 27.49 22.06 0.25
C ASP A 192 27.46 23.59 0.32
N PRO A 193 27.15 24.18 1.49
CA PRO A 193 27.10 25.62 1.63
C PRO A 193 28.49 26.26 1.56
N THR A 194 28.59 27.42 0.89
CA THR A 194 29.78 28.27 1.00
C THR A 194 29.97 28.82 2.42
N ARG A 195 28.87 28.93 3.18
CA ARG A 195 28.84 29.38 4.58
C ARG A 195 27.93 28.46 5.39
N PRO A 196 28.48 27.43 6.06
CA PRO A 196 27.68 26.50 6.85
C PRO A 196 27.04 27.20 8.05
N LEU A 197 25.88 26.70 8.48
CA LEU A 197 25.21 27.15 9.68
C LEU A 197 26.13 26.98 10.91
N PRO A 198 26.00 27.81 11.96
CA PRO A 198 26.79 27.62 13.17
C PRO A 198 26.71 26.20 13.75
N ALA A 199 25.55 25.56 13.66
CA ALA A 199 25.33 24.19 14.13
C ALA A 199 25.99 23.11 13.24
N GLU A 200 26.32 23.42 12.00
CA GLU A 200 26.98 22.50 11.06
C GLU A 200 28.52 22.60 11.13
N ARG A 201 29.06 23.55 11.90
CA ARG A 201 30.51 23.68 12.08
C ARG A 201 31.06 22.56 12.95
N ASN A 202 32.28 22.13 12.64
CA ASN A 202 33.01 21.08 13.37
C ASN A 202 32.29 19.71 13.38
N VAL A 203 31.47 19.43 12.36
CA VAL A 203 30.95 18.09 12.11
C VAL A 203 32.12 17.21 11.62
N ALA A 204 32.35 16.10 12.32
CA ALA A 204 33.42 15.15 12.02
C ALA A 204 33.05 14.22 10.86
N HIS A 205 31.78 13.80 10.81
CA HIS A 205 31.25 12.89 9.80
C HIS A 205 29.88 13.37 9.33
N ASP A 206 29.64 13.27 8.03
CA ASP A 206 28.37 13.60 7.38
C ASP A 206 27.82 12.31 6.75
N TYR A 207 26.82 11.74 7.40
CA TYR A 207 26.20 10.46 7.05
C TYR A 207 24.91 10.70 6.28
N LEU A 208 24.73 9.94 5.20
CA LEU A 208 23.51 9.91 4.39
C LEU A 208 22.73 8.65 4.73
N GLU A 209 21.46 8.80 5.08
CA GLU A 209 20.56 7.68 5.37
C GLU A 209 19.28 7.82 4.55
N VAL A 210 19.22 7.10 3.44
CA VAL A 210 18.04 7.05 2.57
C VAL A 210 17.15 5.89 3.00
N ILE A 211 15.98 6.23 3.52
CA ILE A 211 14.94 5.34 3.97
C ILE A 211 14.02 5.01 2.81
N SER A 212 13.85 3.72 2.51
CA SER A 212 12.94 3.26 1.46
C SER A 212 12.16 2.02 1.87
N SER A 213 11.01 1.84 1.22
CA SER A 213 10.16 0.65 1.33
C SER A 213 10.04 -0.04 -0.02
N TRP A 214 9.95 -1.37 0.03
CA TRP A 214 10.04 -2.24 -1.15
C TRP A 214 8.89 -3.23 -1.13
N HIS A 215 8.37 -3.52 -2.33
CA HIS A 215 7.31 -4.49 -2.55
C HIS A 215 7.94 -5.77 -3.10
N VAL A 216 8.28 -6.72 -2.23
CA VAL A 216 8.90 -8.00 -2.61
C VAL A 216 7.85 -9.10 -2.45
N GLN A 217 7.45 -9.72 -3.56
CA GLN A 217 6.32 -10.68 -3.66
C GLN A 217 5.03 -10.23 -2.95
N SER A 218 4.83 -8.92 -2.82
CA SER A 218 3.75 -8.31 -2.02
C SER A 218 3.13 -7.10 -2.73
N LEU A 219 1.83 -6.88 -2.50
CA LEU A 219 1.12 -5.69 -2.98
C LEU A 219 1.36 -4.49 -2.04
N ALA A 220 1.61 -4.75 -0.75
CA ALA A 220 1.97 -3.75 0.24
C ALA A 220 3.50 -3.72 0.43
N PRO A 221 4.07 -2.59 0.89
CA PRO A 221 5.47 -2.54 1.26
C PRO A 221 5.75 -3.55 2.37
N ASN A 222 6.79 -4.37 2.20
CA ASN A 222 7.10 -5.44 3.15
C ASN A 222 8.59 -5.64 3.42
N VAL A 223 9.45 -4.83 2.81
CA VAL A 223 10.89 -4.81 3.07
C VAL A 223 11.30 -3.36 3.20
N PHE A 224 11.91 -2.99 4.31
CA PHE A 224 12.33 -1.63 4.59
C PHE A 224 13.84 -1.55 4.69
N THR A 225 14.44 -0.50 4.11
CA THR A 225 15.89 -0.42 3.98
C THR A 225 16.45 0.95 4.28
N LEU A 226 17.63 0.97 4.92
CA LEU A 226 18.51 2.12 5.01
C LEU A 226 19.62 1.95 3.97
N ASN A 227 19.75 2.92 3.05
CA ASN A 227 20.71 2.87 1.96
C ASN A 227 20.64 1.54 1.17
N GLY A 228 19.42 1.06 0.90
CA GLY A 228 19.17 -0.17 0.16
C GLY A 228 19.51 -1.46 0.93
N LYS A 229 19.89 -1.37 2.21
CA LYS A 229 20.17 -2.53 3.08
C LYS A 229 19.15 -2.66 4.18
N GLN A 230 18.79 -3.90 4.47
CA GLN A 230 17.95 -4.29 5.59
C GLN A 230 18.84 -4.81 6.73
N TYR A 231 18.50 -4.50 7.98
CA TYR A 231 19.23 -5.01 9.14
C TYR A 231 19.27 -6.56 9.13
N PRO A 232 20.42 -7.19 9.42
CA PRO A 232 21.68 -6.64 9.93
C PRO A 232 22.69 -6.07 8.93
N ASP A 233 22.40 -6.08 7.63
CA ASP A 233 23.40 -5.73 6.60
C ASP A 233 23.55 -4.20 6.39
N THR A 234 22.86 -3.39 7.18
CA THR A 234 23.07 -1.94 7.29
C THR A 234 24.45 -1.62 7.88
N ALA A 235 24.98 -0.43 7.57
CA ALA A 235 26.30 0.00 8.03
C ALA A 235 26.18 0.83 9.32
N PRO A 236 27.01 0.57 10.35
CA PRO A 236 27.00 1.36 11.57
C PRO A 236 27.58 2.77 11.34
N LEU A 237 27.06 3.74 12.09
CA LEU A 237 27.55 5.12 12.18
C LEU A 237 28.70 5.18 13.19
N GLU A 238 29.92 5.15 12.68
CA GLU A 238 31.13 5.14 13.51
C GLU A 238 31.43 6.54 14.10
N VAL A 239 31.71 6.61 15.40
CA VAL A 239 31.98 7.87 16.10
C VAL A 239 33.10 7.74 17.14
N ILE A 240 33.75 8.86 17.44
CA ILE A 240 34.60 9.03 18.62
C ILE A 240 33.85 9.88 19.64
N ARG A 241 33.96 9.55 20.93
CA ARG A 241 33.32 10.31 22.00
C ARG A 241 33.67 11.81 21.90
N GLY A 242 32.64 12.65 21.98
CA GLY A 242 32.71 14.10 21.87
C GLY A 242 32.61 14.64 20.44
N GLN A 243 32.64 13.78 19.42
CA GLN A 243 32.42 14.22 18.04
C GLN A 243 30.98 14.67 17.81
N ARG A 244 30.82 15.57 16.84
CA ARG A 244 29.52 15.90 16.26
C ARG A 244 29.43 15.22 14.90
N ILE A 245 28.36 14.49 14.66
CA ILE A 245 28.05 13.93 13.34
C ILE A 245 26.79 14.60 12.81
N ARG A 246 26.69 14.65 11.49
CA ARG A 246 25.47 15.02 10.79
C ARG A 246 24.86 13.76 10.21
N ILE A 247 23.56 13.58 10.38
CA ILE A 247 22.79 12.55 9.70
C ILE A 247 21.80 13.28 8.79
N ARG A 248 21.81 12.92 7.50
CA ARG A 248 20.88 13.42 6.49
C ARG A 248 19.83 12.34 6.27
N TRP A 249 18.71 12.48 6.95
CA TRP A 249 17.58 11.60 6.75
C TRP A 249 16.85 11.98 5.47
N ILE A 250 16.60 10.98 4.63
CA ILE A 250 15.81 11.13 3.41
C ILE A 250 14.74 10.04 3.42
N ASN A 251 13.46 10.41 3.40
CA ASN A 251 12.40 9.45 3.17
C ASN A 251 12.03 9.44 1.68
N ILE A 252 12.31 8.32 1.01
CA ILE A 252 11.95 8.10 -0.40
C ILE A 252 10.84 7.05 -0.57
N SER A 253 10.30 6.51 0.52
CA SER A 253 9.09 5.68 0.46
C SER A 253 7.95 6.46 -0.19
N ALA A 254 7.18 5.80 -1.07
CA ALA A 254 6.08 6.41 -1.78
C ALA A 254 4.96 6.87 -0.83
N GLU A 255 4.63 6.04 0.17
CA GLU A 255 3.44 6.24 1.02
C GLU A 255 3.76 6.24 2.53
N ASP A 256 4.87 5.61 2.94
CA ASP A 256 5.15 5.36 4.36
C ASP A 256 5.77 6.56 5.09
N TRP A 257 5.31 6.77 6.33
CA TRP A 257 5.98 7.65 7.30
C TRP A 257 7.02 6.86 8.09
N HIS A 258 8.13 7.52 8.43
CA HIS A 258 9.18 6.94 9.26
C HIS A 258 9.53 7.85 10.43
N THR A 259 9.74 7.27 11.59
CA THR A 259 10.06 7.97 12.85
C THR A 259 11.43 7.52 13.35
N MET A 260 12.50 8.16 12.88
CA MET A 260 13.87 7.69 13.15
C MET A 260 14.33 8.10 14.55
N HIS A 261 14.47 7.12 15.43
CA HIS A 261 14.88 7.25 16.82
C HIS A 261 16.37 6.92 17.01
N THR A 262 17.09 7.73 17.80
CA THR A 262 18.49 7.46 18.19
C THR A 262 18.59 7.18 19.68
N HIS A 263 19.03 5.97 20.06
CA HIS A 263 19.24 5.64 21.46
C HIS A 263 20.42 6.42 22.03
N GLY A 264 20.28 6.88 23.28
CA GLY A 264 21.35 7.55 24.04
C GLY A 264 21.74 8.94 23.56
N HIS A 265 21.10 9.48 22.52
CA HIS A 265 21.45 10.77 21.91
C HIS A 265 20.19 11.55 21.51
N GLY A 266 20.28 12.88 21.57
CA GLY A 266 19.34 13.77 20.89
C GLY A 266 19.79 14.11 19.47
N GLN A 267 18.82 14.39 18.61
CA GLN A 267 18.97 14.84 17.24
C GLN A 267 18.58 16.32 17.16
N LEU A 268 19.58 17.20 17.08
CA LEU A 268 19.35 18.62 16.83
C LEU A 268 19.01 18.81 15.35
N ILE A 269 17.74 19.05 15.03
CA ILE A 269 17.29 19.29 13.66
C ILE A 269 17.78 20.68 13.23
N VAL A 270 18.58 20.74 12.16
CA VAL A 270 19.16 22.00 11.67
C VAL A 270 18.53 22.47 10.37
N ALA A 271 17.98 21.55 9.57
CA ALA A 271 17.23 21.88 8.36
C ALA A 271 16.16 20.82 8.06
N ARG A 272 15.07 21.26 7.43
CA ARG A 272 14.08 20.38 6.78
C ARG A 272 13.93 20.79 5.32
N ASP A 273 13.94 19.82 4.42
CA ASP A 273 13.81 20.01 2.97
C ASP A 273 14.77 21.05 2.38
N ALA A 274 16.03 21.05 2.84
CA ALA A 274 17.09 22.02 2.52
C ALA A 274 16.89 23.44 3.10
N TYR A 275 15.85 23.69 3.89
CA TYR A 275 15.62 24.96 4.56
C TYR A 275 16.08 24.90 6.03
N PRO A 276 17.01 25.78 6.45
CA PRO A 276 17.41 25.89 7.85
C PRO A 276 16.24 26.21 8.78
N LEU A 277 16.22 25.59 9.96
CA LEU A 277 15.27 25.95 11.00
C LEU A 277 15.70 27.26 11.69
N SER A 278 14.71 28.12 12.00
CA SER A 278 14.93 29.42 12.67
C SER A 278 14.96 29.32 14.19
N TYR A 279 14.59 28.18 14.74
CA TYR A 279 14.58 27.88 16.17
C TYR A 279 15.36 26.60 16.45
N ARG A 280 15.75 26.40 17.71
CA ARG A 280 16.40 25.17 18.15
C ARG A 280 15.35 24.09 18.35
N ASP A 281 15.48 23.00 17.62
CA ASP A 281 14.60 21.84 17.69
C ASP A 281 15.45 20.59 17.93
N GLU A 282 15.28 19.95 19.09
CA GLU A 282 16.09 18.79 19.47
C GLU A 282 15.16 17.69 20.00
N GLU A 283 15.13 16.59 19.26
CA GLU A 283 14.24 15.45 19.48
C GLU A 283 15.08 14.17 19.55
N ASP A 284 14.63 13.14 20.25
CA ASP A 284 15.27 11.82 20.14
C ASP A 284 14.76 11.04 18.90
N THR A 285 13.60 11.43 18.37
CA THR A 285 12.87 10.71 17.31
C THR A 285 12.35 11.70 16.29
N VAL A 286 12.81 11.58 15.04
CA VAL A 286 12.48 12.52 13.96
C VAL A 286 11.50 11.90 12.98
N ALA A 287 10.32 12.52 12.84
CA ALA A 287 9.31 12.11 11.87
C ALA A 287 9.59 12.66 10.46
N LEU A 288 9.43 11.80 9.45
CA LEU A 288 9.64 12.08 8.03
C LEU A 288 8.51 11.45 7.20
N GLY A 289 7.73 12.28 6.51
CA GLY A 289 6.78 11.83 5.50
C GLY A 289 7.43 11.60 4.13
N PRO A 290 6.70 11.01 3.16
CA PRO A 290 7.19 10.79 1.80
C PRO A 290 7.82 12.03 1.17
N GLY A 291 9.03 11.90 0.62
CA GLY A 291 9.79 12.96 -0.04
C GLY A 291 10.48 13.96 0.90
N GLN A 292 10.25 13.87 2.21
CA GLN A 292 10.87 14.78 3.18
C GLN A 292 12.31 14.44 3.48
N ARG A 293 13.09 15.49 3.80
CA ARG A 293 14.47 15.38 4.28
C ARG A 293 14.62 16.14 5.59
N ALA A 294 15.41 15.60 6.50
CA ALA A 294 15.83 16.29 7.70
C ALA A 294 17.34 16.13 7.89
N ASP A 295 18.03 17.25 8.07
CA ASP A 295 19.43 17.25 8.45
C ASP A 295 19.50 17.45 9.97
N VAL A 296 20.13 16.51 10.67
CA VAL A 296 20.25 16.52 12.12
C VAL A 296 21.69 16.48 12.55
N ILE A 297 21.99 17.12 13.68
CA ILE A 297 23.30 17.05 14.34
C ILE A 297 23.16 16.20 15.60
N VAL A 298 23.95 15.14 15.66
CA VAL A 298 24.06 14.27 16.83
C VAL A 298 25.43 14.47 17.47
N THR A 299 25.45 14.76 18.76
CA THR A 299 26.69 14.88 19.53
C THR A 299 26.96 13.57 20.25
N ALA A 300 28.07 12.90 19.97
CA ALA A 300 28.47 11.62 20.54
C ALA A 300 28.94 11.76 22.01
N ASN A 301 28.04 12.16 22.91
CA ASN A 301 28.31 12.41 24.32
C ASN A 301 27.78 11.32 25.29
N ALA A 302 27.11 10.29 24.76
CA ALA A 302 26.63 9.16 25.54
C ALA A 302 27.79 8.36 26.17
N MET A 303 27.43 7.40 27.03
CA MET A 303 28.40 6.40 27.48
C MET A 303 28.89 5.60 26.26
N PRO A 304 30.22 5.48 26.03
CA PRO A 304 30.73 4.77 24.87
C PRO A 304 30.21 3.32 24.79
N GLY A 305 29.70 2.95 23.63
CA GLY A 305 29.18 1.62 23.32
C GLY A 305 28.59 1.56 21.91
N THR A 306 27.73 0.58 21.66
CA THR A 306 26.90 0.51 20.45
C THR A 306 25.46 0.86 20.81
N TRP A 307 24.93 1.94 20.24
CA TRP A 307 23.57 2.41 20.48
C TRP A 307 22.71 2.20 19.24
N LEU A 308 21.49 1.69 19.39
CA LEU A 308 20.60 1.49 18.25
C LEU A 308 20.12 2.82 17.66
N VAL A 309 19.95 2.82 16.35
CA VAL A 309 19.23 3.85 15.60
C VAL A 309 18.21 3.13 14.76
N HIS A 310 16.93 3.42 14.92
CA HIS A 310 15.89 2.66 14.24
C HIS A 310 14.61 3.46 13.98
N CYS A 311 13.80 3.00 13.04
CA CYS A 311 12.43 3.49 12.90
C CYS A 311 11.59 3.07 14.11
N HIS A 312 10.78 3.97 14.65
CA HIS A 312 9.90 3.73 15.79
C HIS A 312 8.46 3.39 15.35
N VAL A 313 8.24 3.24 14.04
CA VAL A 313 7.14 2.43 13.52
C VAL A 313 7.62 0.99 13.62
N VAL A 314 7.06 0.25 14.57
CA VAL A 314 7.55 -1.08 14.96
C VAL A 314 7.57 -2.02 13.75
N ASP A 315 6.60 -1.87 12.85
CA ASP A 315 6.43 -2.65 11.62
C ASP A 315 7.53 -2.37 10.59
N HIS A 316 8.40 -1.40 10.83
CA HIS A 316 9.53 -1.10 9.94
C HIS A 316 10.87 -1.51 10.57
N SER A 317 10.87 -2.00 11.81
CA SER A 317 12.06 -2.34 12.59
C SER A 317 12.07 -3.77 13.15
N GLU A 318 11.02 -4.57 12.94
CA GLU A 318 10.91 -5.93 13.48
C GLU A 318 10.26 -6.89 12.49
N ASP A 319 10.78 -8.10 12.35
CA ASP A 319 10.13 -9.16 11.58
C ASP A 319 8.81 -9.62 12.23
N ASP A 320 8.06 -10.49 11.53
CA ASP A 320 6.79 -11.05 11.99
C ASP A 320 6.89 -11.82 13.33
N GLN A 321 8.10 -12.21 13.75
CA GLN A 321 8.38 -12.87 15.03
C GLN A 321 8.82 -11.90 16.13
N GLY A 322 8.93 -10.60 15.83
CA GLY A 322 9.37 -9.56 16.76
C GLY A 322 10.89 -9.49 16.92
N HIS A 323 11.66 -10.09 16.01
CA HIS A 323 13.13 -9.92 16.01
C HIS A 323 13.53 -8.67 15.23
N PRO A 324 14.65 -8.02 15.58
CA PRO A 324 15.15 -6.86 14.85
C PRO A 324 15.30 -7.09 13.34
N ASP A 325 14.68 -6.22 12.54
CA ASP A 325 14.73 -6.24 11.08
C ASP A 325 14.60 -4.82 10.49
N GLY A 326 14.71 -4.66 9.18
CA GLY A 326 14.29 -3.44 8.49
C GLY A 326 15.22 -2.25 8.75
N LEU A 327 14.60 -1.13 9.12
CA LEU A 327 15.22 0.18 9.36
C LEU A 327 15.92 0.24 10.70
N ILE A 328 17.00 -0.53 10.84
CA ILE A 328 17.88 -0.48 12.00
C ILE A 328 19.32 -0.28 11.55
N THR A 329 20.03 0.61 12.22
CA THR A 329 21.49 0.70 12.25
C THR A 329 21.94 1.02 13.69
N THR A 330 23.20 1.38 13.88
CA THR A 330 23.75 1.72 15.19
C THR A 330 24.69 2.91 15.13
N ILE A 331 24.79 3.68 16.23
CA ILE A 331 25.94 4.56 16.50
C ILE A 331 26.95 3.76 17.31
N HIS A 332 28.12 3.50 16.72
CA HIS A 332 29.17 2.71 17.34
C HIS A 332 30.35 3.60 17.75
N TYR A 333 30.68 3.58 19.04
CA TYR A 333 31.82 4.31 19.57
C TYR A 333 33.12 3.53 19.35
N ALA A 334 34.07 4.16 18.66
CA ALA A 334 35.39 3.62 18.42
C ALA A 334 36.08 3.19 19.74
N GLY A 335 36.69 2.01 19.72
CA GLY A 335 37.34 1.42 20.90
C GLY A 335 36.41 0.67 21.85
N THR A 336 35.13 0.49 21.49
CA THR A 336 34.18 -0.36 22.24
C THR A 336 33.86 -1.64 21.46
N PRO A 337 33.28 -2.68 22.10
CA PRO A 337 32.81 -3.86 21.38
C PRO A 337 31.73 -3.48 20.36
N ASN A 338 31.94 -3.84 19.09
CA ASN A 338 30.98 -3.60 18.03
C ASN A 338 29.84 -4.63 18.11
N LEU A 339 28.76 -4.29 18.82
CA LEU A 339 27.60 -5.17 18.97
C LEU A 339 26.80 -5.33 17.68
N HIS A 340 26.85 -4.37 16.76
CA HIS A 340 26.20 -4.44 15.45
C HIS A 340 26.72 -5.64 14.65
N GLY A 341 28.05 -5.73 14.51
CA GLY A 341 28.68 -6.86 13.82
C GLY A 341 28.47 -8.19 14.55
N ALA A 342 28.47 -8.19 15.87
CA ALA A 342 28.21 -9.39 16.66
C ALA A 342 26.78 -9.91 16.48
N MET A 343 25.78 -9.02 16.49
CA MET A 343 24.39 -9.36 16.22
C MET A 343 24.20 -9.83 14.77
N ALA A 344 24.83 -9.16 13.80
CA ALA A 344 24.84 -9.57 12.40
C ALA A 344 25.39 -10.99 12.20
N ALA A 345 26.43 -11.37 12.95
CA ALA A 345 26.98 -12.71 12.93
C ALA A 345 26.06 -13.74 13.60
N ALA A 346 25.41 -13.36 14.71
CA ALA A 346 24.53 -14.24 15.47
C ALA A 346 23.22 -14.58 14.74
N MET A 347 22.65 -13.62 13.99
CA MET A 347 21.40 -13.84 13.24
C MET A 347 21.58 -14.70 11.99
N GLY A 348 22.82 -14.84 11.48
CA GLY A 348 23.08 -15.62 10.27
C GLY A 348 22.44 -15.02 9.00
N PRO A 349 22.50 -15.73 7.86
CA PRO A 349 21.79 -15.33 6.65
C PRO A 349 20.28 -15.58 6.78
N LYS A 350 19.46 -14.62 6.35
CA LYS A 350 18.00 -14.75 6.31
C LYS A 350 17.60 -15.60 5.10
N THR A 351 16.55 -16.41 5.21
CA THR A 351 15.91 -16.92 3.99
C THR A 351 15.16 -15.77 3.29
N PRO A 352 14.87 -15.86 1.98
CA PRO A 352 14.03 -14.86 1.32
C PRO A 352 12.71 -14.61 2.07
N MET A 353 12.13 -15.67 2.63
CA MET A 353 10.86 -15.60 3.36
C MET A 353 11.01 -14.86 4.69
N ASP A 354 12.11 -15.07 5.41
CA ASP A 354 12.40 -14.34 6.67
C ASP A 354 12.72 -12.86 6.41
N ALA A 355 13.38 -12.55 5.29
CA ALA A 355 13.73 -11.18 4.92
C ALA A 355 12.55 -10.35 4.41
N MET A 356 11.45 -11.00 4.01
CA MET A 356 10.21 -10.36 3.54
C MET A 356 9.22 -10.08 4.70
N GLY A 357 9.74 -10.07 5.93
CA GLY A 357 9.06 -10.22 7.23
C GLY A 357 8.08 -9.13 7.67
N HIS A 358 7.36 -8.50 6.74
CA HIS A 358 6.25 -7.60 7.05
C HIS A 358 4.99 -7.88 6.23
N ALA A 359 4.95 -8.99 5.48
CA ALA A 359 3.70 -9.47 4.91
C ALA A 359 2.73 -10.01 5.99
N ALA A 360 3.16 -10.10 7.26
CA ALA A 360 2.38 -10.72 8.31
C ALA A 360 2.40 -10.00 9.67
N ARG A 361 2.42 -8.66 9.72
CA ARG A 361 1.72 -8.00 10.84
C ARG A 361 0.21 -8.10 10.65
N ALA A 362 -0.26 -9.20 11.23
CA ALA A 362 -1.61 -9.66 11.46
C ALA A 362 -2.50 -9.84 10.23
N LYS A 363 -2.13 -10.73 9.28
CA LYS A 363 -3.20 -11.49 8.59
C LYS A 363 -4.14 -12.01 9.66
N LEU A 364 -5.34 -11.45 9.74
CA LEU A 364 -6.33 -11.87 10.71
C LEU A 364 -6.44 -13.39 10.56
N SER A 365 -6.26 -14.11 11.67
CA SER A 365 -6.29 -15.57 11.64
C SER A 365 -7.61 -16.01 11.01
N PHE A 366 -7.62 -17.12 10.26
CA PHE A 366 -8.85 -17.62 9.63
C PHE A 366 -10.02 -17.65 10.61
N LEU A 367 -9.77 -18.07 11.85
CA LEU A 367 -10.78 -18.10 12.90
C LEU A 367 -11.25 -16.70 13.30
N ASN A 368 -10.35 -15.72 13.44
CA ASN A 368 -10.72 -14.34 13.76
C ASN A 368 -11.54 -13.71 12.64
N VAL A 369 -11.11 -13.87 11.37
CA VAL A 369 -11.84 -13.36 10.20
C VAL A 369 -13.21 -14.00 10.11
N LEU A 370 -13.30 -15.31 10.32
CA LEU A 370 -14.56 -16.04 10.29
C LEU A 370 -15.51 -15.58 11.42
N LEU A 371 -15.00 -15.39 12.64
CA LEU A 371 -15.78 -14.87 13.76
C LEU A 371 -16.26 -13.45 13.49
N LEU A 372 -15.39 -12.56 13.01
CA LEU A 372 -15.71 -11.18 12.72
C LEU A 372 -16.66 -11.02 11.53
N GLY A 373 -16.46 -11.78 10.45
CA GLY A 373 -17.40 -11.85 9.33
C GLY A 373 -18.75 -12.45 9.74
N GLY A 374 -18.74 -13.39 10.69
CA GLY A 374 -19.96 -13.86 11.36
C GLY A 374 -20.67 -12.76 12.13
N VAL A 375 -19.94 -11.96 12.92
CA VAL A 375 -20.49 -10.79 13.64
C VAL A 375 -21.10 -9.81 12.64
N ALA A 376 -20.39 -9.48 11.56
CA ALA A 376 -20.88 -8.57 10.52
C ALA A 376 -22.19 -9.06 9.88
N GLY A 377 -22.32 -10.36 9.58
CA GLY A 377 -23.56 -10.93 9.04
C GLY A 377 -24.70 -10.99 10.06
N PHE A 378 -24.41 -11.35 11.32
CA PHE A 378 -25.43 -11.56 12.35
C PHE A 378 -25.89 -10.29 13.06
N THR A 379 -25.29 -9.13 12.81
CA THR A 379 -25.85 -7.84 13.27
C THR A 379 -27.26 -7.59 12.74
N ILE A 380 -27.67 -8.28 11.67
CA ILE A 380 -29.04 -8.31 11.18
C ILE A 380 -30.07 -8.64 12.28
N ILE A 381 -29.68 -9.41 13.28
CA ILE A 381 -30.51 -9.75 14.44
C ILE A 381 -30.97 -8.50 15.20
N LEU A 382 -30.21 -7.40 15.17
CA LEU A 382 -30.57 -6.16 15.86
C LEU A 382 -31.84 -5.52 15.29
N GLY A 383 -32.09 -5.67 13.98
CA GLY A 383 -33.27 -5.12 13.31
C GLY A 383 -34.52 -6.00 13.43
N LEU A 384 -34.36 -7.31 13.62
CA LEU A 384 -35.47 -8.29 13.59
C LEU A 384 -36.52 -8.12 14.73
N PRO A 385 -36.16 -7.77 15.98
CA PRO A 385 -37.12 -7.55 17.06
C PRO A 385 -38.16 -6.47 16.77
N ILE A 386 -37.92 -5.58 15.79
CA ILE A 386 -38.90 -4.57 15.41
C ILE A 386 -40.24 -5.18 14.98
N ALA A 387 -40.21 -6.38 14.41
CA ALA A 387 -41.40 -7.11 13.98
C ALA A 387 -42.38 -7.38 15.13
N ARG A 388 -41.88 -7.36 16.37
CA ARG A 388 -42.62 -7.58 17.61
C ARG A 388 -42.92 -6.26 18.35
N ALA A 389 -42.30 -5.14 17.94
CA ALA A 389 -42.52 -3.82 18.53
C ALA A 389 -43.70 -3.08 17.87
N ARG A 390 -44.26 -2.06 18.56
CA ARG A 390 -45.32 -1.20 18.00
C ARG A 390 -44.74 -0.22 16.96
N ARG A 391 -45.59 0.14 15.97
CA ARG A 391 -45.31 0.92 14.74
C ARG A 391 -44.16 1.93 14.86
N LEU A 392 -43.09 1.73 14.07
CA LEU A 392 -42.12 2.78 13.77
C LEU A 392 -42.73 3.86 12.87
N SER A 393 -42.29 5.11 13.03
CA SER A 393 -42.68 6.18 12.11
C SER A 393 -42.02 6.01 10.74
N MET A 394 -42.71 6.44 9.67
CA MET A 394 -42.13 6.45 8.31
C MET A 394 -40.87 7.33 8.22
N HIS A 395 -40.77 8.38 9.06
CA HIS A 395 -39.58 9.22 9.16
C HIS A 395 -38.39 8.44 9.74
N THR A 396 -38.62 7.61 10.76
CA THR A 396 -37.57 6.78 11.36
C THR A 396 -37.05 5.74 10.37
N ILE A 397 -37.96 5.05 9.68
CA ILE A 397 -37.60 4.06 8.64
C ILE A 397 -36.84 4.74 7.51
N GLY A 398 -37.32 5.88 7.01
CA GLY A 398 -36.64 6.66 5.97
C GLY A 398 -35.25 7.14 6.40
N SER A 399 -35.10 7.58 7.66
CA SER A 399 -33.82 8.06 8.19
C SER A 399 -32.80 6.95 8.35
N LEU A 400 -33.21 5.79 8.88
CA LEU A 400 -32.33 4.62 9.03
C LEU A 400 -31.90 4.08 7.65
N ASN A 401 -32.84 4.02 6.70
CA ASN A 401 -32.56 3.63 5.31
C ASN A 401 -31.60 4.60 4.61
N ALA A 402 -31.76 5.91 4.83
CA ALA A 402 -30.87 6.94 4.31
C ALA A 402 -29.44 6.81 4.88
N VAL A 403 -29.29 6.57 6.19
CA VAL A 403 -27.97 6.32 6.80
C VAL A 403 -27.31 5.08 6.19
N ALA A 404 -28.06 3.98 6.05
CA ALA A 404 -27.56 2.74 5.43
C ALA A 404 -27.06 2.98 3.99
N ILE A 405 -27.82 3.74 3.18
CA ILE A 405 -27.39 4.14 1.83
C ILE A 405 -26.07 4.93 1.87
N GLY A 406 -25.91 5.85 2.82
CA GLY A 406 -24.69 6.63 2.99
C GLY A 406 -23.47 5.76 3.28
N ILE A 407 -23.60 4.82 4.22
CA ILE A 407 -22.55 3.85 4.57
C ILE A 407 -22.22 2.97 3.36
N LEU A 408 -23.23 2.42 2.69
CA LEU A 408 -23.08 1.58 1.51
C LEU A 408 -22.40 2.28 0.34
N ALA A 409 -22.73 3.56 0.11
CA ALA A 409 -22.11 4.36 -0.94
C ALA A 409 -20.62 4.58 -0.69
N TYR A 410 -20.24 4.78 0.57
CA TYR A 410 -18.83 4.86 0.99
C TYR A 410 -18.09 3.55 0.69
N LEU A 411 -18.59 2.43 1.22
CA LEU A 411 -17.99 1.11 1.03
C LEU A 411 -17.88 0.73 -0.44
N ALA A 412 -18.88 1.09 -1.27
CA ALA A 412 -18.81 0.84 -2.70
C ALA A 412 -17.63 1.55 -3.38
N VAL A 413 -17.31 2.79 -2.96
CA VAL A 413 -16.16 3.54 -3.48
C VAL A 413 -14.85 2.90 -3.03
N GLU A 414 -14.74 2.56 -1.75
CA GLU A 414 -13.56 1.96 -1.13
C GLU A 414 -13.21 0.60 -1.76
N ILE A 415 -14.19 -0.30 -1.86
CA ILE A 415 -14.03 -1.62 -2.47
C ILE A 415 -13.73 -1.50 -3.97
N ALA A 416 -14.38 -0.57 -4.68
CA ALA A 416 -14.11 -0.34 -6.10
C ALA A 416 -12.68 0.17 -6.32
N GLY A 417 -12.20 1.07 -5.46
CA GLY A 417 -10.82 1.56 -5.47
C GLY A 417 -9.81 0.42 -5.30
N SER A 418 -10.09 -0.48 -4.35
CA SER A 418 -9.28 -1.67 -4.06
C SER A 418 -9.31 -2.70 -5.19
N ALA A 419 -10.49 -3.00 -5.75
CA ALA A 419 -10.67 -3.91 -6.89
C ALA A 419 -10.01 -3.38 -8.17
N ALA A 420 -10.01 -2.06 -8.37
CA ALA A 420 -9.40 -1.41 -9.53
C ALA A 420 -7.88 -1.28 -9.42
N GLY A 421 -7.29 -1.37 -8.22
CA GLY A 421 -5.83 -1.23 -8.01
C GLY A 421 -5.00 -2.13 -8.93
N PRO A 422 -5.21 -3.46 -8.94
CA PRO A 422 -4.49 -4.38 -9.82
C PRO A 422 -4.72 -4.09 -11.31
N VAL A 423 -5.92 -3.65 -11.69
CA VAL A 423 -6.23 -3.26 -13.08
C VAL A 423 -5.44 -2.01 -13.47
N ARG A 424 -5.40 -0.98 -12.60
CA ARG A 424 -4.60 0.23 -12.81
C ARG A 424 -3.12 -0.11 -12.95
N GLN A 425 -2.58 -0.95 -12.08
CA GLN A 425 -1.19 -1.39 -12.16
C GLN A 425 -0.90 -2.11 -13.49
N GLY A 426 -1.77 -3.03 -13.92
CA GLY A 426 -1.63 -3.70 -15.20
C GLY A 426 -1.69 -2.74 -16.39
N LEU A 427 -2.56 -1.72 -16.34
CA LEU A 427 -2.66 -0.69 -17.38
C LEU A 427 -1.42 0.21 -17.41
N THR A 428 -0.88 0.57 -16.24
CA THR A 428 0.40 1.29 -16.13
C THR A 428 1.54 0.48 -16.77
N LEU A 429 1.61 -0.83 -16.51
CA LEU A 429 2.58 -1.72 -17.13
C LEU A 429 2.38 -1.84 -18.64
N TRP A 430 1.13 -1.88 -19.11
CA TRP A 430 0.83 -1.87 -20.54
C TRP A 430 1.28 -0.58 -21.23
N HIS A 431 1.05 0.58 -20.59
CA HIS A 431 1.61 1.86 -21.06
C HIS A 431 3.14 1.87 -21.06
N ALA A 432 3.77 1.06 -20.20
CA ALA A 432 5.22 0.82 -20.18
C ALA A 432 5.69 -0.27 -21.17
N GLY A 433 4.83 -0.77 -22.07
CA GLY A 433 5.19 -1.72 -23.12
C GLY A 433 4.95 -3.20 -22.78
N ALA A 434 4.37 -3.52 -21.61
CA ALA A 434 3.91 -4.87 -21.30
C ALA A 434 2.65 -5.23 -22.12
N PRO A 435 2.27 -6.52 -22.23
CA PRO A 435 0.99 -6.91 -22.82
C PRO A 435 -0.20 -6.32 -22.06
N PHE A 436 -1.29 -6.01 -22.78
CA PHE A 436 -2.52 -5.50 -22.17
C PHE A 436 -3.09 -6.52 -21.15
N PRO A 437 -3.51 -6.08 -19.95
CA PRO A 437 -3.96 -6.98 -18.87
C PRO A 437 -5.41 -7.48 -19.08
N TRP A 438 -5.66 -8.17 -20.20
CA TRP A 438 -7.00 -8.64 -20.60
C TRP A 438 -7.70 -9.45 -19.53
N ALA A 439 -6.98 -10.34 -18.84
CA ALA A 439 -7.53 -11.15 -17.77
C ALA A 439 -8.09 -10.29 -16.62
N LEU A 440 -7.32 -9.31 -16.12
CA LEU A 440 -7.73 -8.46 -15.00
C LEU A 440 -8.90 -7.55 -15.39
N VAL A 441 -8.86 -6.94 -16.58
CA VAL A 441 -9.94 -6.09 -17.08
C VAL A 441 -11.23 -6.90 -17.27
N SER A 442 -11.12 -8.10 -17.85
CA SER A 442 -12.28 -8.96 -18.10
C SER A 442 -12.88 -9.50 -16.80
N VAL A 443 -12.02 -9.85 -15.83
CA VAL A 443 -12.46 -10.34 -14.52
C VAL A 443 -13.09 -9.23 -13.69
N PHE A 444 -12.52 -8.02 -13.71
CA PHE A 444 -13.12 -6.85 -13.06
C PHE A 444 -14.51 -6.53 -13.65
N GLY A 445 -14.61 -6.39 -14.97
CA GLY A 445 -15.89 -6.13 -15.64
C GLY A 445 -16.90 -7.27 -15.46
N GLY A 446 -16.44 -8.52 -15.57
CA GLY A 446 -17.25 -9.71 -15.37
C GLY A 446 -17.77 -9.85 -13.95
N GLY A 447 -16.93 -9.57 -12.94
CA GLY A 447 -17.33 -9.53 -11.53
C GLY A 447 -18.38 -8.46 -11.26
N LEU A 448 -18.16 -7.24 -11.73
CA LEU A 448 -19.11 -6.14 -11.59
C LEU A 448 -20.49 -6.50 -12.20
N LEU A 449 -20.49 -7.07 -13.40
CA LEU A 449 -21.71 -7.56 -14.06
C LEU A 449 -22.35 -8.72 -13.31
N ALA A 450 -21.57 -9.68 -12.80
CA ALA A 450 -22.07 -10.80 -12.03
C ALA A 450 -22.78 -10.33 -10.74
N GLY A 451 -22.21 -9.35 -10.04
CA GLY A 451 -22.84 -8.70 -8.90
C GLY A 451 -24.13 -7.98 -9.29
N LEU A 452 -24.05 -7.01 -10.21
CA LEU A 452 -25.18 -6.15 -10.56
C LEU A 452 -26.31 -6.90 -11.27
N ALA A 453 -26.02 -7.61 -12.35
CA ALA A 453 -27.03 -8.31 -13.15
C ALA A 453 -27.46 -9.62 -12.49
N GLY A 454 -26.55 -10.31 -11.79
CA GLY A 454 -26.87 -11.54 -11.07
C GLY A 454 -27.87 -11.29 -9.94
N LEU A 455 -27.63 -10.27 -9.11
CA LEU A 455 -28.61 -9.89 -8.08
C LEU A 455 -29.89 -9.33 -8.69
N GLY A 456 -29.83 -8.53 -9.75
CA GLY A 456 -31.03 -8.06 -10.44
C GLY A 456 -31.92 -9.20 -10.98
N ALA A 457 -31.31 -10.20 -11.62
CA ALA A 457 -32.03 -11.39 -12.10
C ALA A 457 -32.59 -12.23 -10.94
N PHE A 458 -31.82 -12.38 -9.87
CA PHE A 458 -32.25 -13.07 -8.66
C PHE A 458 -33.43 -12.36 -7.99
N ALA A 459 -33.34 -11.04 -7.80
CA ALA A 459 -34.39 -10.21 -7.25
C ALA A 459 -35.67 -10.26 -8.09
N ALA A 460 -35.56 -10.25 -9.42
CA ALA A 460 -36.71 -10.42 -10.31
C ALA A 460 -37.37 -11.80 -10.15
N GLN A 461 -36.59 -12.86 -9.98
CA GLN A 461 -37.09 -14.22 -9.75
C GLN A 461 -37.76 -14.35 -8.37
N VAL A 462 -37.14 -13.79 -7.33
CA VAL A 462 -37.67 -13.73 -5.97
C VAL A 462 -38.95 -12.89 -5.94
N SER A 463 -39.01 -11.75 -6.64
CA SER A 463 -40.20 -10.90 -6.73
C SER A 463 -41.38 -11.60 -7.41
N LYS A 464 -41.15 -12.28 -8.56
CA LYS A 464 -42.18 -13.06 -9.26
C LYS A 464 -42.79 -14.15 -8.37
N ARG A 465 -41.94 -14.91 -7.68
CA ARG A 465 -42.39 -15.92 -6.72
C ARG A 465 -43.05 -15.27 -5.52
N GLY A 466 -42.54 -14.13 -5.04
CA GLY A 466 -43.07 -13.39 -3.90
C GLY A 466 -44.48 -12.89 -4.14
N ALA A 467 -44.78 -12.43 -5.35
CA ALA A 467 -46.14 -12.07 -5.77
C ALA A 467 -47.12 -13.25 -5.69
N GLN A 468 -46.67 -14.49 -5.95
CA GLN A 468 -47.51 -15.70 -5.85
C GLN A 468 -47.83 -16.08 -4.40
N VAL A 469 -47.00 -15.67 -3.44
CA VAL A 469 -47.12 -16.04 -2.03
C VAL A 469 -47.25 -14.83 -1.10
N ALA A 470 -47.61 -13.67 -1.66
CA ALA A 470 -47.75 -12.40 -0.97
C ALA A 470 -48.83 -12.43 0.12
N GLU A 471 -49.81 -13.34 0.01
CA GLU A 471 -50.84 -13.56 1.02
C GLU A 471 -50.31 -14.20 2.31
N ASN A 472 -49.12 -14.81 2.27
CA ASN A 472 -48.46 -15.40 3.43
C ASN A 472 -47.26 -14.53 3.88
N PRO A 473 -47.43 -13.69 4.94
CA PRO A 473 -46.39 -12.76 5.41
C PRO A 473 -45.07 -13.43 5.79
N TRP A 474 -45.13 -14.66 6.31
CA TRP A 474 -43.94 -15.43 6.69
C TRP A 474 -43.16 -15.89 5.46
N MET A 475 -43.86 -16.41 4.45
CA MET A 475 -43.23 -16.86 3.22
C MET A 475 -42.61 -15.68 2.45
N LEU A 476 -43.30 -14.54 2.39
CA LEU A 476 -42.73 -13.31 1.82
C LEU A 476 -41.48 -12.83 2.59
N THR A 477 -41.49 -12.94 3.93
CA THR A 477 -40.31 -12.63 4.77
C THR A 477 -39.12 -13.54 4.44
N LEU A 478 -39.34 -14.86 4.34
CA LEU A 478 -38.27 -15.80 3.99
C LEU A 478 -37.68 -15.51 2.62
N MET A 479 -38.51 -15.10 1.66
CA MET A 479 -38.05 -14.73 0.33
C MET A 479 -37.20 -13.46 0.32
N ILE A 480 -37.59 -12.45 1.11
CA ILE A 480 -36.78 -11.24 1.31
C ILE A 480 -35.47 -11.60 2.00
N ALA A 481 -35.49 -12.44 3.04
CA ALA A 481 -34.29 -12.92 3.73
C ALA A 481 -33.33 -13.65 2.77
N VAL A 482 -33.86 -14.46 1.83
CA VAL A 482 -33.05 -15.11 0.79
C VAL A 482 -32.46 -14.10 -0.20
N GLY A 483 -33.24 -13.07 -0.58
CA GLY A 483 -32.77 -11.92 -1.37
C GLY A 483 -31.59 -11.21 -0.72
N ILE A 484 -31.74 -10.91 0.57
CA ILE A 484 -30.74 -10.22 1.38
C ILE A 484 -29.49 -11.10 1.60
N GLY A 485 -29.70 -12.38 1.90
CA GLY A 485 -28.61 -13.35 2.01
C GLY A 485 -27.72 -13.44 0.76
N ALA A 486 -28.26 -13.20 -0.43
CA ALA A 486 -27.47 -13.24 -1.65
C ALA A 486 -26.46 -12.08 -1.79
N HIS A 487 -26.77 -10.85 -1.35
CA HIS A 487 -25.76 -9.78 -1.33
C HIS A 487 -24.81 -9.94 -0.15
N ASN A 488 -25.31 -10.40 1.00
CA ASN A 488 -24.50 -10.68 2.18
C ASN A 488 -23.41 -11.73 1.92
N PHE A 489 -23.67 -12.68 1.01
CA PHE A 489 -22.63 -13.57 0.51
C PHE A 489 -21.47 -12.83 -0.20
N ALA A 490 -21.79 -11.84 -1.05
CA ALA A 490 -20.78 -11.06 -1.76
C ALA A 490 -19.97 -10.16 -0.81
N GLU A 491 -20.59 -9.62 0.23
CA GLU A 491 -19.91 -8.90 1.32
C GLU A 491 -18.91 -9.80 2.05
N GLY A 492 -19.33 -11.04 2.36
CA GLY A 492 -18.45 -12.05 2.92
C GLY A 492 -17.25 -12.32 2.02
N LEU A 493 -17.46 -12.48 0.70
CA LEU A 493 -16.35 -12.69 -0.24
C LEU A 493 -15.33 -11.53 -0.18
N ALA A 494 -15.79 -10.29 -0.05
CA ALA A 494 -14.93 -9.11 0.06
C ALA A 494 -14.13 -9.08 1.39
N ILE A 495 -14.78 -9.39 2.53
CA ILE A 495 -14.08 -9.50 3.84
C ILE A 495 -12.99 -10.57 3.76
N GLY A 496 -13.35 -11.77 3.29
CA GLY A 496 -12.43 -12.90 3.21
C GLY A 496 -11.24 -12.64 2.28
N ALA A 497 -11.50 -12.08 1.10
CA ALA A 497 -10.45 -11.75 0.13
C ALA A 497 -9.49 -10.68 0.66
N SER A 498 -10.02 -9.62 1.27
CA SER A 498 -9.24 -8.51 1.84
C SER A 498 -8.36 -8.99 3.01
N ALA A 499 -8.90 -9.83 3.88
CA ALA A 499 -8.13 -10.39 4.98
C ALA A 499 -7.04 -11.37 4.50
N ALA A 500 -7.33 -12.18 3.47
CA ALA A 500 -6.35 -13.12 2.92
C ALA A 500 -5.20 -12.43 2.17
N SER A 501 -5.47 -11.27 1.53
CA SER A 501 -4.47 -10.45 0.86
C SER A 501 -3.61 -9.62 1.82
N GLY A 502 -3.90 -9.63 3.12
CA GLY A 502 -3.19 -8.85 4.13
C GLY A 502 -3.68 -7.39 4.24
N ALA A 503 -4.78 -7.03 3.56
CA ALA A 503 -5.41 -5.72 3.70
C ALA A 503 -6.28 -5.68 4.97
N THR A 504 -5.64 -5.67 6.14
CA THR A 504 -6.27 -5.78 7.46
C THR A 504 -7.19 -4.60 7.77
N ALA A 505 -6.71 -3.38 7.55
CA ALA A 505 -7.50 -2.15 7.73
C ALA A 505 -8.77 -2.17 6.88
N LEU A 506 -8.64 -2.49 5.59
CA LEU A 506 -9.78 -2.69 4.68
C LEU A 506 -10.70 -3.80 5.21
N ALA A 507 -10.18 -4.97 5.59
CA ALA A 507 -11.01 -6.06 6.10
C ALA A 507 -11.80 -5.66 7.36
N VAL A 508 -11.18 -4.95 8.31
CA VAL A 508 -11.83 -4.46 9.53
C VAL A 508 -12.85 -3.36 9.21
N GLY A 509 -12.51 -2.42 8.33
CA GLY A 509 -13.41 -1.39 7.82
C GLY A 509 -14.66 -2.00 7.19
N LEU A 510 -14.48 -3.00 6.32
CA LEU A 510 -15.56 -3.79 5.73
C LEU A 510 -16.41 -4.50 6.79
N ILE A 511 -15.79 -5.15 7.79
CA ILE A 511 -16.51 -5.82 8.88
C ILE A 511 -17.40 -4.81 9.63
N VAL A 512 -16.88 -3.63 9.97
CA VAL A 512 -17.64 -2.62 10.72
C VAL A 512 -18.72 -1.98 9.86
N GLY A 513 -18.39 -1.59 8.63
CA GLY A 513 -19.34 -1.03 7.67
C GLY A 513 -20.49 -2.01 7.37
N PHE A 514 -20.15 -3.27 7.09
CA PHE A 514 -21.13 -4.33 6.86
C PHE A 514 -21.88 -4.74 8.15
N ALA A 515 -21.30 -4.59 9.33
CA ALA A 515 -22.05 -4.76 10.57
C ALA A 515 -23.14 -3.68 10.74
N LEU A 516 -22.81 -2.42 10.45
CA LEU A 516 -23.69 -1.28 10.64
C LEU A 516 -24.89 -1.29 9.69
N HIS A 517 -24.68 -1.61 8.41
CA HIS A 517 -25.80 -1.62 7.45
C HIS A 517 -26.68 -2.89 7.59
N ASN A 518 -26.11 -4.07 7.89
CA ASN A 518 -26.86 -5.31 8.09
C ASN A 518 -27.85 -5.19 9.26
N ALA A 519 -27.49 -4.43 10.30
CA ALA A 519 -28.40 -4.10 11.38
C ALA A 519 -29.72 -3.46 10.89
N THR A 520 -29.65 -2.67 9.81
CA THR A 520 -30.83 -2.01 9.22
C THR A 520 -31.64 -2.92 8.29
N GLU A 521 -31.01 -3.95 7.71
CA GLU A 521 -31.67 -4.92 6.83
C GLU A 521 -32.64 -5.84 7.55
N GLY A 522 -32.38 -6.09 8.84
CA GLY A 522 -33.30 -6.81 9.71
C GLY A 522 -34.70 -6.18 9.72
N PHE A 523 -34.80 -4.85 9.59
CA PHE A 523 -36.09 -4.15 9.45
C PHE A 523 -36.78 -4.49 8.13
N GLY A 524 -36.02 -4.54 7.03
CA GLY A 524 -36.52 -4.87 5.69
C GLY A 524 -37.03 -6.31 5.60
N ILE A 525 -36.32 -7.26 6.21
CA ILE A 525 -36.72 -8.69 6.24
C ILE A 525 -38.10 -8.87 6.86
N VAL A 526 -38.35 -8.24 8.00
CA VAL A 526 -39.56 -8.48 8.79
C VAL A 526 -40.71 -7.51 8.49
N ALA A 527 -40.47 -6.53 7.61
CA ALA A 527 -41.48 -5.56 7.19
C ALA A 527 -42.82 -6.19 6.75
N PRO A 528 -42.86 -7.33 6.03
CA PRO A 528 -44.13 -7.97 5.65
C PRO A 528 -44.96 -8.48 6.84
N MET A 529 -44.32 -8.82 7.96
CA MET A 529 -44.99 -9.35 9.15
C MET A 529 -45.42 -8.24 10.11
N ALA A 530 -44.74 -7.09 10.08
CA ALA A 530 -44.98 -5.99 11.01
C ALA A 530 -46.47 -5.58 11.02
N GLY A 531 -47.11 -5.72 12.18
CA GLY A 531 -48.53 -5.36 12.37
C GLY A 531 -49.56 -6.30 11.72
N ARG A 532 -49.12 -7.37 11.04
CA ARG A 532 -50.00 -8.40 10.43
C ARG A 532 -49.92 -9.74 11.14
N MET A 533 -48.73 -10.11 11.62
CA MET A 533 -48.48 -11.35 12.33
C MET A 533 -47.34 -11.12 13.33
N MET A 534 -47.47 -11.62 14.56
CA MET A 534 -46.38 -11.54 15.52
C MET A 534 -45.46 -12.77 15.37
N PRO A 535 -44.24 -12.61 14.83
CA PRO A 535 -43.36 -13.75 14.56
C PRO A 535 -42.81 -14.33 15.87
N SER A 536 -42.69 -15.65 15.93
CA SER A 536 -41.99 -16.35 17.02
C SER A 536 -40.49 -16.06 16.99
N TRP A 537 -39.80 -16.19 18.13
CA TRP A 537 -38.34 -16.07 18.19
C TRP A 537 -37.61 -17.08 17.30
N ARG A 538 -38.20 -18.26 17.08
CA ARG A 538 -37.66 -19.27 16.13
C ARG A 538 -37.74 -18.78 14.68
N GLN A 539 -38.84 -18.14 14.30
CA GLN A 539 -38.99 -17.54 12.97
C GLN A 539 -38.01 -16.39 12.75
N LEU A 540 -37.82 -15.53 13.76
CA LEU A 540 -36.81 -14.47 13.69
C LEU A 540 -35.38 -15.05 13.60
N ALA A 541 -35.05 -16.05 14.41
CA ALA A 541 -33.74 -16.71 14.34
C ALA A 541 -33.50 -17.36 12.96
N LEU A 542 -34.51 -18.02 12.39
CA LEU A 542 -34.40 -18.60 11.05
C LEU A 542 -34.20 -17.52 9.98
N ALA A 543 -34.93 -16.42 10.05
CA ALA A 543 -34.74 -15.29 9.15
C ALA A 543 -33.34 -14.67 9.28
N ALA A 544 -32.79 -14.59 10.50
CA ALA A 544 -31.42 -14.15 10.75
C ALA A 544 -30.37 -15.07 10.10
N VAL A 545 -30.54 -16.39 10.24
CA VAL A 545 -29.62 -17.37 9.66
C VAL A 545 -29.65 -17.31 8.13
N ILE A 546 -30.83 -17.15 7.53
CA ILE A 546 -30.98 -17.06 6.07
C ILE A 546 -30.41 -15.74 5.54
N GLY A 547 -30.66 -14.62 6.23
CA GLY A 547 -30.21 -13.29 5.81
C GLY A 547 -28.73 -13.02 6.10
N GLY A 548 -28.23 -13.36 7.29
CA GLY A 548 -26.86 -13.05 7.73
C GLY A 548 -25.85 -14.19 7.63
N GLY A 549 -26.32 -15.45 7.66
CA GLY A 549 -25.44 -16.63 7.54
C GLY A 549 -24.60 -16.68 6.26
N PRO A 550 -25.09 -16.21 5.10
CA PRO A 550 -24.28 -16.16 3.89
C PRO A 550 -23.02 -15.27 3.98
N THR A 551 -22.99 -14.23 4.82
CA THR A 551 -21.75 -13.44 5.05
C THR A 551 -20.64 -14.29 5.63
N LEU A 552 -20.96 -15.17 6.58
CA LEU A 552 -20.01 -16.14 7.14
C LEU A 552 -19.48 -17.10 6.05
N MET A 553 -20.38 -17.62 5.21
CA MET A 553 -20.00 -18.53 4.11
C MET A 553 -19.13 -17.82 3.06
N GLY A 554 -19.50 -16.61 2.67
CA GLY A 554 -18.72 -15.78 1.74
C GLY A 554 -17.35 -15.47 2.32
N THR A 555 -17.27 -15.13 3.61
CA THR A 555 -16.00 -14.87 4.32
C THR A 555 -15.08 -16.09 4.28
N MET A 556 -15.63 -17.27 4.56
CA MET A 556 -14.88 -18.52 4.46
C MET A 556 -14.37 -18.77 3.04
N VAL A 557 -15.20 -18.60 2.01
CA VAL A 557 -14.82 -18.83 0.61
C VAL A 557 -13.78 -17.81 0.15
N GLY A 558 -13.99 -16.52 0.44
CA GLY A 558 -13.07 -15.44 0.06
C GLY A 558 -11.69 -15.60 0.70
N TYR A 559 -11.63 -16.10 1.94
CA TYR A 559 -10.36 -16.36 2.62
C TYR A 559 -9.67 -17.62 2.10
N ALA A 560 -10.43 -18.71 1.89
CA ALA A 560 -9.89 -20.01 1.51
C ALA A 560 -9.38 -20.07 0.05
N PHE A 561 -9.98 -19.29 -0.85
CA PHE A 561 -9.64 -19.28 -2.27
C PHE A 561 -9.08 -17.91 -2.68
N SER A 562 -7.88 -17.57 -2.19
CA SER A 562 -7.23 -16.30 -2.48
C SER A 562 -6.23 -16.40 -3.63
N SER A 563 -6.44 -15.58 -4.66
CA SER A 563 -5.44 -15.23 -5.67
C SER A 563 -5.71 -13.78 -6.12
N PRO A 564 -4.75 -13.06 -6.71
CA PRO A 564 -4.98 -11.69 -7.16
C PRO A 564 -6.19 -11.57 -8.11
N ILE A 565 -6.35 -12.52 -9.03
CA ILE A 565 -7.46 -12.54 -9.99
C ILE A 565 -8.80 -12.82 -9.27
N LEU A 566 -8.83 -13.79 -8.36
CA LEU A 566 -10.02 -14.10 -7.59
C LEU A 566 -10.40 -12.96 -6.63
N SER A 567 -9.42 -12.26 -6.06
CA SER A 567 -9.66 -11.08 -5.23
C SER A 567 -10.32 -9.97 -6.04
N VAL A 568 -9.82 -9.69 -7.25
CA VAL A 568 -10.46 -8.73 -8.16
C VAL A 568 -11.88 -9.17 -8.51
N LEU A 569 -12.09 -10.46 -8.80
CA LEU A 569 -13.43 -11.01 -9.09
C LEU A 569 -14.39 -10.80 -7.91
N PHE A 570 -13.96 -11.17 -6.70
CA PHE A 570 -14.77 -11.13 -5.48
C PHE A 570 -15.11 -9.69 -5.07
N LEU A 571 -14.12 -8.80 -5.05
CA LEU A 571 -14.33 -7.39 -4.74
C LEU A 571 -15.20 -6.71 -5.81
N ALA A 572 -14.98 -6.96 -7.10
CA ALA A 572 -15.82 -6.42 -8.16
C ALA A 572 -17.26 -6.94 -8.09
N THR A 573 -17.45 -8.22 -7.73
CA THR A 573 -18.78 -8.81 -7.49
C THR A 573 -19.48 -8.12 -6.32
N ALA A 574 -18.76 -7.86 -5.23
CA ALA A 574 -19.29 -7.11 -4.09
C ALA A 574 -19.70 -5.69 -4.48
N VAL A 575 -18.87 -4.95 -5.22
CA VAL A 575 -19.21 -3.61 -5.72
C VAL A 575 -20.48 -3.64 -6.57
N GLY A 576 -20.59 -4.60 -7.50
CA GLY A 576 -21.79 -4.75 -8.33
C GLY A 576 -23.05 -5.01 -7.50
N ALA A 577 -22.93 -5.84 -6.45
CA ALA A 577 -24.01 -6.10 -5.50
C ALA A 577 -24.41 -4.85 -4.70
N LEU A 578 -23.44 -4.09 -4.18
CA LEU A 578 -23.69 -2.86 -3.41
C LEU A 578 -24.40 -1.81 -4.26
N ILE A 579 -23.97 -1.60 -5.50
CA ILE A 579 -24.62 -0.66 -6.44
C ILE A 579 -26.08 -1.04 -6.65
N PHE A 580 -26.37 -2.33 -6.83
CA PHE A 580 -27.74 -2.82 -6.97
C PHE A 580 -28.58 -2.51 -5.72
N VAL A 581 -28.08 -2.87 -4.54
CA VAL A 581 -28.77 -2.68 -3.25
C VAL A 581 -29.02 -1.19 -2.97
N ILE A 582 -28.03 -0.33 -3.17
CA ILE A 582 -28.18 1.12 -3.05
C ILE A 582 -29.33 1.63 -3.93
N GLY A 583 -29.42 1.15 -5.17
CA GLY A 583 -30.51 1.49 -6.09
C GLY A 583 -31.90 1.12 -5.55
N GLU A 584 -32.04 -0.08 -4.97
CA GLU A 584 -33.28 -0.55 -4.35
C GLU A 584 -33.65 0.26 -3.10
N LEU A 585 -32.68 0.50 -2.20
CA LEU A 585 -32.90 1.30 -1.00
C LEU A 585 -33.27 2.75 -1.36
N TRP A 586 -32.67 3.32 -2.40
CA TRP A 586 -33.01 4.65 -2.91
C TRP A 586 -34.44 4.71 -3.47
N SER A 587 -34.88 3.66 -4.16
CA SER A 587 -36.26 3.50 -4.64
C SER A 587 -37.27 3.50 -3.49
N VAL A 588 -36.95 2.81 -2.39
CA VAL A 588 -37.75 2.81 -1.16
C VAL A 588 -37.76 4.19 -0.50
N LEU A 589 -36.60 4.84 -0.39
CA LEU A 589 -36.46 6.16 0.23
C LEU A 589 -37.34 7.21 -0.48
N LYS A 590 -37.35 7.21 -1.82
CA LYS A 590 -38.20 8.10 -2.63
C LYS A 590 -39.69 7.99 -2.31
N ARG A 591 -40.17 6.80 -1.93
CA ARG A 591 -41.59 6.58 -1.58
C ARG A 591 -41.98 7.18 -0.23
N THR A 592 -41.02 7.54 0.62
CA THR A 592 -41.28 8.15 1.94
C THR A 592 -41.62 9.64 1.87
N GLY A 593 -41.24 10.33 0.80
CA GLY A 593 -41.53 11.76 0.58
C GLY A 593 -40.69 12.74 1.41
N VAL A 594 -39.67 12.29 2.17
CA VAL A 594 -38.92 13.13 3.12
C VAL A 594 -37.53 13.53 2.58
N THR A 595 -37.46 14.23 1.45
CA THR A 595 -36.23 14.41 0.64
C THR A 595 -35.08 15.15 1.36
N VAL A 596 -35.35 16.24 2.08
CA VAL A 596 -34.30 17.06 2.72
C VAL A 596 -33.65 16.31 3.89
N LEU A 597 -34.47 15.74 4.79
CA LEU A 597 -33.98 14.91 5.90
C LEU A 597 -33.21 13.70 5.38
N SER A 598 -33.72 13.06 4.33
CA SER A 598 -33.07 11.90 3.70
C SER A 598 -31.68 12.24 3.17
N THR A 599 -31.51 13.39 2.53
CA THR A 599 -30.20 13.83 2.02
C THR A 599 -29.20 14.08 3.14
N GLY A 600 -29.64 14.73 4.23
CA GLY A 600 -28.81 14.92 5.43
C GLY A 600 -28.41 13.60 6.09
N MET A 601 -29.32 12.62 6.15
CA MET A 601 -29.06 11.31 6.73
C MET A 601 -28.15 10.42 5.87
N VAL A 602 -28.22 10.52 4.53
CA VAL A 602 -27.24 9.89 3.62
C VAL A 602 -25.86 10.46 3.86
N THR A 603 -25.75 11.79 3.96
CA THR A 603 -24.47 12.47 4.24
C THR A 603 -23.90 12.04 5.59
N LEU A 604 -24.76 11.92 6.61
CA LEU A 604 -24.36 11.42 7.93
C LEU A 604 -23.84 9.99 7.85
N GLY A 605 -24.53 9.08 7.15
CA GLY A 605 -24.07 7.70 6.99
C GLY A 605 -22.70 7.61 6.31
N PHE A 606 -22.48 8.38 5.26
CA PHE A 606 -21.19 8.45 4.58
C PHE A 606 -20.09 8.99 5.51
N ALA A 607 -20.37 10.06 6.26
CA ALA A 607 -19.43 10.64 7.22
C ALA A 607 -19.09 9.69 8.37
N VAL A 608 -20.05 8.88 8.85
CA VAL A 608 -19.82 7.85 9.87
C VAL A 608 -18.90 6.76 9.36
N ALA A 609 -19.09 6.29 8.13
CA ALA A 609 -18.21 5.29 7.51
C ALA A 609 -16.78 5.85 7.37
N MET A 610 -16.64 7.05 6.83
CA MET A 610 -15.35 7.74 6.69
C MET A 610 -14.65 7.99 8.03
N ALA A 611 -15.39 8.42 9.06
CA ALA A 611 -14.83 8.65 10.39
C ALA A 611 -14.38 7.34 11.06
N THR A 612 -15.02 6.23 10.73
CA THR A 612 -14.63 4.90 11.22
C THR A 612 -13.29 4.48 10.62
N GLU A 613 -13.12 4.64 9.31
CA GLU A 613 -11.84 4.37 8.64
C GLU A 613 -10.72 5.26 9.18
N LEU A 614 -10.96 6.58 9.27
CA LEU A 614 -9.98 7.51 9.83
C LEU A 614 -9.58 7.14 11.27
N PHE A 615 -10.52 6.67 12.08
CA PHE A 615 -10.20 6.22 13.43
C PHE A 615 -9.31 4.96 13.43
N LEU A 616 -9.59 4.00 12.53
CA LEU A 616 -8.76 2.81 12.37
C LEU A 616 -7.34 3.18 11.96
N ASP A 617 -7.19 4.07 10.97
CA ASP A 617 -5.90 4.57 10.50
C ASP A 617 -5.12 5.27 11.62
N LEU A 618 -5.78 6.13 12.40
CA LEU A 618 -5.16 6.83 13.54
C LEU A 618 -4.79 5.89 14.69
N SER A 619 -5.48 4.76 14.83
CA SER A 619 -5.23 3.76 15.87
C SER A 619 -4.17 2.71 15.49
N GLY A 620 -3.64 2.79 14.26
CA GLY A 620 -2.55 1.93 13.80
C GLY A 620 -2.96 0.58 13.22
N GLY A 621 -4.24 0.41 12.82
CA GLY A 621 -4.74 -0.81 12.18
C GLY A 621 -5.06 -1.95 13.13
#